data_AF-A0A7X8FWE0-F1
#
_entry.id   AF-A0A7X8FWE0-F1
#
_cell.length_a   1.000
_cell.length_b   1.000
_cell.length_c   1.000
_cell.angle_alpha   90.00
_cell.angle_beta   90.00
_cell.angle_gamma   90.00
#
_symmetry.space_group_name_H-M   'P 1'
#
loop_
_entity.id
_entity.type
_entity.pdbx_description
1 polymer ?
#
loop_
_entity_poly.entity_id
_entity_poly.type
_entity_poly.pdbx_seq_one_letter_code
_entity_poly.pdbx_strand_id
1 'polypeptide(L)'
;MEIHEDLTHGPVIPVLTLPYHLSWPNVFPLEKKGKTEWYMIPESNRAGSIECYRATRFPFEWVHDSTLMTGVRAADPELFHDGSTWFLLASLQDGVHGMNDSLFVFHSPDFPSSDWKPLPGNPVITGRTRSRMAGKMYRDENGLLVRPAQYSKGDYGQRIVLNRVETLSATEYRERTITTVFPERELKAVCTHTWNPCGPYVFRDIKKRFFDPRWGRKKQGTEA
;
A
#
# COMPACT_ATOMS: atom_id res chain seq x y z
N MET A 1 -4.92 -7.68 13.70
CA MET A 1 -4.01 -7.91 14.84
C MET A 1 -3.87 -6.58 15.55
N GLU A 2 -4.21 -6.54 16.83
CA GLU A 2 -3.97 -5.37 17.68
C GLU A 2 -2.57 -5.50 18.29
N ILE A 3 -1.87 -4.39 18.42
CA ILE A 3 -0.53 -4.33 19.01
C ILE A 3 -0.64 -3.46 20.26
N HIS A 4 -0.27 -4.02 21.40
CA HIS A 4 -0.34 -3.38 22.70
C HIS A 4 0.91 -2.51 22.95
N GLU A 5 0.85 -1.63 23.96
CA GLU A 5 1.95 -0.70 24.27
C GLU A 5 3.27 -1.41 24.64
N ASP A 6 3.19 -2.62 25.18
CA ASP A 6 4.32 -3.49 25.51
C ASP A 6 4.86 -4.28 24.29
N LEU A 7 4.40 -3.96 23.09
CA LEU A 7 4.72 -4.62 21.81
C LEU A 7 4.26 -6.08 21.71
N THR A 8 3.47 -6.57 22.65
CA THR A 8 2.73 -7.82 22.46
C THR A 8 1.57 -7.60 21.50
N HIS A 9 1.03 -8.68 20.95
CA HIS A 9 -0.07 -8.59 20.00
C HIS A 9 -1.21 -9.54 20.33
N GLY A 10 -2.43 -9.08 20.07
CA GLY A 10 -3.63 -9.89 20.11
C GLY A 10 -3.70 -10.88 18.93
N PRO A 11 -4.79 -11.66 18.83
CA PRO A 11 -5.01 -12.58 17.74
C PRO A 11 -5.13 -11.87 16.37
N VAL A 12 -4.80 -12.60 15.30
CA VAL A 12 -5.07 -12.18 13.92
C VAL A 12 -6.52 -12.54 13.60
N ILE A 13 -7.36 -11.52 13.44
CA ILE A 13 -8.78 -11.67 13.12
C ILE A 13 -9.03 -11.06 11.73
N PRO A 14 -9.67 -11.78 10.79
CA PRO A 14 -10.10 -11.19 9.53
C PRO A 14 -11.22 -10.17 9.78
N VAL A 15 -11.07 -8.95 9.26
CA VAL A 15 -12.07 -7.88 9.40
C VAL A 15 -12.83 -7.60 8.10
N LEU A 16 -12.34 -8.13 6.98
CA LEU A 16 -12.99 -8.08 5.68
C LEU A 16 -12.63 -9.38 4.93
N THR A 17 -13.63 -10.07 4.39
CA THR A 17 -13.44 -11.29 3.60
C THR A 17 -14.36 -11.26 2.40
N LEU A 18 -13.79 -11.44 1.22
CA LEU A 18 -14.46 -11.41 -0.06
C LEU A 18 -14.04 -12.65 -0.86
N PRO A 19 -14.76 -13.04 -1.93
CA PRO A 19 -14.42 -14.23 -2.74
C PRO A 19 -13.13 -14.06 -3.58
N TYR A 20 -12.31 -13.05 -3.30
CA TYR A 20 -11.06 -12.73 -3.97
C TYR A 20 -10.01 -12.24 -2.98
N HIS A 21 -8.74 -12.23 -3.42
CA HIS A 21 -7.61 -11.78 -2.64
C HIS A 21 -7.71 -10.28 -2.33
N LEU A 22 -7.48 -9.94 -1.06
CA LEU A 22 -7.35 -8.58 -0.56
C LEU A 22 -6.00 -8.41 0.12
N SER A 23 -5.38 -7.25 -0.09
CA SER A 23 -4.17 -6.82 0.61
C SER A 23 -4.20 -5.29 0.77
N TRP A 24 -3.10 -4.71 1.28
CA TRP A 24 -2.92 -3.26 1.35
C TRP A 24 -4.12 -2.49 1.92
N PRO A 25 -4.49 -2.66 3.20
CA PRO A 25 -5.61 -1.92 3.78
C PRO A 25 -5.20 -0.45 4.02
N ASN A 26 -5.40 0.44 3.05
CA ASN A 26 -5.25 1.88 3.28
C ASN A 26 -6.42 2.35 4.16
N VAL A 27 -6.19 2.44 5.48
CA VAL A 27 -7.21 2.83 6.48
C VAL A 27 -7.04 4.29 6.88
N PHE A 28 -8.08 5.11 6.86
CA PHE A 28 -8.00 6.53 7.21
C PHE A 28 -9.30 7.05 7.85
N PRO A 29 -9.20 8.05 8.76
CA PRO A 29 -10.36 8.72 9.33
C PRO A 29 -10.79 9.92 8.46
N LEU A 30 -12.07 10.27 8.52
CA LEU A 30 -12.64 11.52 8.01
C LEU A 30 -13.54 12.14 9.07
N GLU A 31 -13.44 13.46 9.25
CA GLU A 31 -14.39 14.20 10.08
C GLU A 31 -15.61 14.60 9.25
N LYS A 32 -16.78 14.07 9.61
CA LYS A 32 -18.06 14.37 8.96
C LYS A 32 -19.09 14.81 9.99
N LYS A 33 -19.62 16.02 9.83
CA LYS A 33 -20.64 16.60 10.74
C LYS A 33 -20.26 16.50 12.22
N GLY A 34 -18.97 16.73 12.53
CA GLY A 34 -18.44 16.66 13.90
C GLY A 34 -18.25 15.25 14.45
N LYS A 35 -18.20 14.23 13.60
CA LYS A 35 -17.90 12.84 13.98
C LYS A 35 -16.79 12.26 13.11
N THR A 36 -15.89 11.50 13.73
CA THR A 36 -14.91 10.69 13.03
C THR A 36 -15.57 9.44 12.44
N GLU A 37 -15.44 9.28 11.13
CA GLU A 37 -15.79 8.05 10.40
C GLU A 37 -14.53 7.40 9.83
N TRP A 38 -14.45 6.08 9.84
CA TRP A 38 -13.29 5.34 9.34
C TRP A 38 -13.58 4.67 8.01
N TYR A 39 -12.61 4.78 7.10
CA TYR A 39 -12.66 4.24 5.75
C TYR A 39 -11.45 3.34 5.48
N MET A 40 -11.59 2.42 4.55
CA MET A 40 -10.55 1.51 4.08
C MET A 40 -10.61 1.36 2.57
N ILE A 41 -9.47 1.49 1.90
CA ILE A 41 -9.31 1.17 0.48
C ILE A 41 -8.30 0.01 0.40
N PRO A 42 -8.76 -1.25 0.24
CA PRO A 42 -7.86 -2.38 0.05
C PRO A 42 -7.37 -2.48 -1.41
N GLU A 43 -6.21 -3.10 -1.62
CA GLU A 43 -5.88 -3.68 -2.93
C GLU A 43 -6.91 -4.77 -3.26
N SER A 44 -7.66 -4.56 -4.32
CA SER A 44 -8.74 -5.42 -4.81
C SER A 44 -8.57 -5.73 -6.31
N ASN A 45 -7.31 -5.83 -6.76
CA ASN A 45 -6.92 -6.07 -8.15
C ASN A 45 -7.78 -7.09 -8.94
N ARG A 46 -8.15 -8.21 -8.31
CA ARG A 46 -8.98 -9.26 -8.96
C ARG A 46 -10.43 -8.84 -9.20
N ALA A 47 -10.94 -7.85 -8.47
CA ALA A 47 -12.26 -7.28 -8.68
C ALA A 47 -12.31 -6.36 -9.91
N GLY A 48 -11.15 -5.88 -10.40
CA GLY A 48 -11.11 -4.94 -11.52
C GLY A 48 -11.61 -3.54 -11.15
N SER A 49 -11.53 -3.18 -9.87
CA SER A 49 -12.01 -1.93 -9.29
C SER A 49 -11.06 -1.44 -8.19
N ILE A 50 -11.20 -0.17 -7.82
CA ILE A 50 -10.71 0.36 -6.53
C ILE A 50 -11.94 0.65 -5.69
N GLU A 51 -12.10 -0.08 -4.61
CA GLU A 51 -13.28 -0.05 -3.74
C GLU A 51 -12.96 0.60 -2.41
N CYS A 52 -13.93 1.36 -1.88
CA CYS A 52 -13.87 1.96 -0.57
C CYS A 52 -14.90 1.31 0.35
N TYR A 53 -14.47 1.00 1.56
CA TYR A 53 -15.27 0.42 2.61
C TYR A 53 -15.33 1.40 3.78
N ARG A 54 -16.48 1.49 4.45
CA ARG A 54 -16.67 2.30 5.65
C ARG A 54 -16.87 1.39 6.85
N ALA A 55 -16.27 1.74 7.98
CA ALA A 55 -16.46 0.98 9.20
C ALA A 55 -17.86 1.22 9.78
N THR A 56 -18.59 0.15 10.08
CA THR A 56 -19.79 0.20 10.93
C THR A 56 -19.44 0.07 12.41
N ARG A 57 -18.34 -0.65 12.70
CA ARG A 57 -17.74 -0.77 14.02
C ARG A 57 -16.23 -0.89 13.88
N PHE A 58 -15.54 0.25 13.94
CA PHE A 58 -14.09 0.28 13.81
C PHE A 58 -13.40 -0.45 14.98
N PRO A 59 -12.32 -1.23 14.75
CA PRO A 59 -11.72 -1.60 13.46
C PRO A 59 -12.26 -2.90 12.84
N PHE A 60 -13.32 -3.49 13.39
CA PHE A 60 -13.69 -4.90 13.17
C PHE A 60 -14.73 -5.15 12.07
N GLU A 61 -15.63 -4.21 11.81
CA GLU A 61 -16.73 -4.39 10.86
C GLU A 61 -16.71 -3.29 9.80
N TRP A 62 -16.76 -3.73 8.54
CA TRP A 62 -16.64 -2.90 7.36
C TRP A 62 -17.75 -3.26 6.37
N VAL A 63 -18.31 -2.24 5.73
CA VAL A 63 -19.29 -2.39 4.65
C VAL A 63 -18.79 -1.65 3.41
N HIS A 64 -19.12 -2.18 2.22
CA HIS A 64 -18.85 -1.45 0.99
C HIS A 64 -19.57 -0.09 1.03
N ASP A 65 -18.84 0.97 0.73
CA ASP A 65 -19.33 2.35 0.77
C ASP A 65 -19.43 2.94 -0.64
N SER A 66 -18.37 2.79 -1.43
CA SER A 66 -18.31 3.34 -2.79
C SER A 66 -17.28 2.61 -3.64
N THR A 67 -17.42 2.74 -4.96
CA THR A 67 -16.42 2.29 -5.94
C THR A 67 -15.76 3.52 -6.56
N LEU A 68 -14.47 3.72 -6.29
CA LEU A 68 -13.72 4.91 -6.69
C LEU A 68 -13.31 4.84 -8.16
N MET A 69 -12.95 3.66 -8.65
CA MET A 69 -12.67 3.41 -10.06
C MET A 69 -13.12 2.01 -10.47
N THR A 70 -13.53 1.86 -11.72
CA THR A 70 -13.91 0.58 -12.34
C THR A 70 -13.07 0.31 -13.58
N GLY A 71 -12.97 -0.96 -13.99
CA GLY A 71 -12.20 -1.34 -15.18
C GLY A 71 -10.68 -1.25 -15.00
N VAL A 72 -10.20 -1.21 -13.75
CA VAL A 72 -8.77 -1.04 -13.43
C VAL A 72 -8.23 -2.21 -12.63
N ARG A 73 -7.03 -2.66 -12.96
CA ARG A 73 -6.27 -3.64 -12.17
C ARG A 73 -5.21 -2.90 -11.38
N ALA A 74 -5.59 -2.49 -10.18
CA ALA A 74 -4.79 -1.64 -9.31
C ALA A 74 -4.15 -2.42 -8.16
N ALA A 75 -2.90 -2.09 -7.87
CA ALA A 75 -2.14 -2.56 -6.74
C ALA A 75 -1.74 -1.40 -5.82
N ASP A 76 -1.72 -1.69 -4.52
CA ASP A 76 -1.38 -0.76 -3.44
C ASP A 76 -2.04 0.64 -3.54
N PRO A 77 -3.38 0.74 -3.62
CA PRO A 77 -4.05 2.03 -3.68
C PRO A 77 -3.83 2.85 -2.40
N GLU A 78 -3.33 4.07 -2.55
CA GLU A 78 -3.02 4.99 -1.45
C GLU A 78 -3.77 6.31 -1.67
N LEU A 79 -4.59 6.68 -0.69
CA LEU A 79 -5.30 7.95 -0.67
C LEU A 79 -4.51 8.99 0.13
N PHE A 80 -4.36 10.18 -0.45
CA PHE A 80 -3.72 11.32 0.21
C PHE A 80 -4.55 12.58 0.00
N HIS A 81 -4.71 13.39 1.04
CA HIS A 81 -5.38 14.69 0.96
C HIS A 81 -4.39 15.79 1.35
N ASP A 82 -4.22 16.78 0.48
CA ASP A 82 -3.31 17.90 0.75
C ASP A 82 -3.96 19.05 1.56
N GLY A 83 -5.26 18.93 1.87
CA GLY A 83 -6.07 19.96 2.51
C GLY A 83 -7.06 20.63 1.57
N SER A 84 -6.90 20.44 0.26
CA SER A 84 -7.76 20.99 -0.79
C SER A 84 -8.16 19.97 -1.86
N THR A 85 -7.25 19.07 -2.22
CA THR A 85 -7.40 18.12 -3.32
C THR A 85 -7.08 16.72 -2.82
N TRP A 86 -7.91 15.76 -3.20
CA TRP A 86 -7.68 14.35 -2.98
C TRP A 86 -6.84 13.77 -4.10
N PHE A 87 -5.85 12.97 -3.73
CA PHE A 87 -4.98 12.23 -4.64
C PHE A 87 -5.10 10.74 -4.36
N LEU A 88 -5.25 9.96 -5.42
CA LEU A 88 -5.25 8.50 -5.38
C LEU A 88 -4.05 8.00 -6.17
N LEU A 89 -3.12 7.35 -5.47
CA LEU A 89 -1.92 6.78 -6.04
C LEU A 89 -2.09 5.26 -6.13
N ALA A 90 -1.67 4.64 -7.23
CA ALA A 90 -1.68 3.18 -7.36
C ALA A 90 -0.71 2.72 -8.47
N SER A 91 -0.27 1.47 -8.40
CA SER A 91 0.33 0.80 -9.55
C SER A 91 -0.78 0.15 -10.38
N LEU A 92 -0.82 0.42 -11.69
CA LEU A 92 -1.83 -0.16 -12.58
C LEU A 92 -1.19 -1.13 -13.58
N GLN A 93 -1.92 -2.20 -13.91
CA GLN A 93 -1.64 -3.01 -15.10
C GLN A 93 -2.43 -2.43 -16.29
N ASP A 94 -1.73 -1.77 -17.21
CA ASP A 94 -2.30 -1.05 -18.37
C ASP A 94 -2.01 -1.73 -19.73
N GLY A 95 -1.47 -2.96 -19.70
CA GLY A 95 -1.06 -3.71 -20.89
C GLY A 95 0.37 -3.42 -21.36
N VAL A 96 0.99 -2.34 -20.88
CA VAL A 96 2.40 -1.99 -21.13
C VAL A 96 3.25 -2.25 -19.89
N HIS A 97 2.71 -1.90 -18.73
CA HIS A 97 3.32 -1.94 -17.41
C HIS A 97 2.73 -3.08 -16.57
N GLY A 98 3.57 -3.70 -15.74
CA GLY A 98 3.16 -4.60 -14.67
C GLY A 98 2.88 -3.84 -13.37
N MET A 99 2.28 -4.53 -12.40
CA MET A 99 1.93 -3.95 -11.08
C MET A 99 3.14 -3.52 -10.23
N ASN A 100 4.36 -3.69 -10.71
CA ASN A 100 5.60 -3.40 -9.98
C ASN A 100 6.48 -2.36 -10.70
N ASP A 101 6.04 -1.82 -11.84
CA ASP A 101 6.88 -0.95 -12.67
C ASP A 101 6.19 0.35 -13.10
N SER A 102 5.08 0.73 -12.47
CA SER A 102 4.39 2.00 -12.71
C SER A 102 3.82 2.60 -11.43
N LEU A 103 3.78 3.94 -11.38
CA LEU A 103 2.99 4.70 -10.43
C LEU A 103 2.07 5.61 -11.22
N PHE A 104 0.77 5.47 -11.00
CA PHE A 104 -0.25 6.36 -11.50
C PHE A 104 -0.77 7.22 -10.36
N VAL A 105 -1.11 8.46 -10.67
CA VAL A 105 -1.71 9.40 -9.74
C VAL A 105 -2.96 9.99 -10.38
N PHE A 106 -4.04 9.99 -9.62
CA PHE A 106 -5.30 10.61 -10.00
C PHE A 106 -5.68 11.64 -8.95
N HIS A 107 -6.54 12.59 -9.31
CA HIS A 107 -7.01 13.61 -8.38
C HIS A 107 -8.52 13.84 -8.49
N SER A 108 -9.11 14.30 -7.39
CA SER A 108 -10.51 14.71 -7.30
C SER A 108 -10.67 15.83 -6.26
N PRO A 109 -11.59 16.79 -6.46
CA PRO A 109 -11.87 17.79 -5.43
C PRO A 109 -12.60 17.20 -4.21
N ASP A 110 -13.26 16.05 -4.38
CA ASP A 110 -14.16 15.47 -3.37
C ASP A 110 -13.80 14.02 -3.05
N PHE A 111 -14.21 13.59 -1.85
CA PHE A 111 -14.16 12.19 -1.44
C PHE A 111 -15.40 11.79 -0.61
N PRO A 112 -16.02 10.63 -0.86
CA PRO A 112 -15.75 9.71 -1.96
C PRO A 112 -16.14 10.32 -3.32
N SER A 113 -15.46 9.90 -4.38
CA SER A 113 -15.71 10.37 -5.74
C SER A 113 -15.56 9.20 -6.71
N SER A 114 -16.35 9.22 -7.78
CA SER A 114 -16.20 8.35 -8.95
C SER A 114 -15.54 9.08 -10.13
N ASP A 115 -15.25 10.38 -10.00
CA ASP A 115 -14.56 11.19 -11.02
C ASP A 115 -13.13 11.48 -10.58
N TRP A 116 -12.25 10.50 -10.83
CA TRP A 116 -10.82 10.59 -10.60
C TRP A 116 -10.10 10.94 -11.89
N LYS A 117 -9.56 12.14 -11.96
CA LYS A 117 -8.87 12.65 -13.15
C LYS A 117 -7.40 12.22 -13.14
N PRO A 118 -6.89 11.58 -14.20
CA PRO A 118 -5.49 11.20 -14.27
C PRO A 118 -4.60 12.44 -14.36
N LEU A 119 -3.42 12.40 -13.73
CA LEU A 119 -2.41 13.41 -14.02
C LEU A 119 -1.97 13.30 -15.49
N PRO A 120 -1.69 14.43 -16.17
CA PRO A 120 -1.23 14.41 -17.56
C PRO A 120 0.04 13.58 -17.80
N GLY A 121 0.91 13.49 -16.78
CA GLY A 121 2.17 12.73 -16.84
C GLY A 121 2.04 11.25 -16.48
N ASN A 122 0.85 10.67 -16.39
CA ASN A 122 0.68 9.26 -16.02
C ASN A 122 1.21 8.28 -17.09
N PRO A 123 1.88 7.18 -16.70
CA PRO A 123 2.41 6.92 -15.35
C PRO A 123 3.54 7.90 -14.97
N VAL A 124 3.42 8.52 -13.79
CA VAL A 124 4.35 9.58 -13.34
C VAL A 124 5.73 9.03 -12.97
N ILE A 125 5.82 7.73 -12.68
CA ILE A 125 7.07 7.00 -12.48
C ILE A 125 6.95 5.64 -13.16
N THR A 126 7.98 5.25 -13.88
CA THR A 126 8.11 3.90 -14.44
C THR A 126 9.35 3.18 -13.91
N GLY A 127 9.38 1.86 -14.07
CA GLY A 127 10.46 0.99 -13.66
C GLY A 127 10.33 0.46 -12.23
N ARG A 128 11.09 -0.60 -11.93
CA ARG A 128 10.93 -1.41 -10.69
C ARG A 128 11.75 -0.92 -9.51
N THR A 129 12.25 0.32 -9.52
CA THR A 129 13.19 0.79 -8.49
C THR A 129 12.56 1.72 -7.48
N ARG A 130 11.46 2.38 -7.81
CA ARG A 130 10.72 3.29 -6.90
C ARG A 130 9.27 3.56 -7.29
N SER A 131 8.67 2.81 -8.21
CA SER A 131 7.30 3.08 -8.66
C SER A 131 6.25 2.61 -7.64
N ARG A 132 6.20 1.30 -7.38
CA ARG A 132 5.24 0.66 -6.48
C ARG A 132 5.34 1.20 -5.05
N MET A 133 4.18 1.41 -4.44
CA MET A 133 4.06 1.92 -3.07
C MET A 133 4.67 0.92 -2.06
N ALA A 134 5.22 1.45 -0.97
CA ALA A 134 5.71 0.65 0.14
C ALA A 134 5.20 1.12 1.51
N GLY A 135 4.13 1.89 1.56
CA GLY A 135 3.42 2.24 2.76
C GLY A 135 2.69 3.55 2.54
N LYS A 136 2.11 4.05 3.62
CA LYS A 136 1.42 5.32 3.60
C LYS A 136 2.38 6.47 3.34
N MET A 137 1.89 7.45 2.61
CA MET A 137 2.57 8.74 2.53
C MET A 137 2.51 9.42 3.90
N TYR A 138 3.62 10.00 4.34
CA TYR A 138 3.72 10.62 5.65
C TYR A 138 4.53 11.91 5.59
N ARG A 139 4.36 12.76 6.60
CA ARG A 139 5.22 13.94 6.79
C ARG A 139 6.33 13.62 7.78
N ASP A 140 7.56 13.96 7.44
CA ASP A 140 8.71 13.82 8.34
C ASP A 140 8.72 14.90 9.44
N GLU A 141 9.76 14.90 10.28
CA GLU A 141 9.91 15.85 11.38
C GLU A 141 9.98 17.32 10.94
N ASN A 142 10.26 17.59 9.66
CA ASN A 142 10.27 18.93 9.07
C ASN A 142 8.95 19.28 8.37
N GLY A 143 7.93 18.41 8.46
CA GLY A 143 6.63 18.58 7.82
C GLY A 143 6.63 18.24 6.31
N LEU A 144 7.73 17.68 5.80
CA LEU A 144 7.93 17.47 4.37
C LEU A 144 7.41 16.09 3.96
N LEU A 145 6.74 16.03 2.81
CA LEU A 145 5.99 14.84 2.38
C LEU A 145 6.95 13.76 1.85
N VAL A 146 6.85 12.56 2.42
CA VAL A 146 7.66 11.40 2.06
C VAL A 146 6.76 10.29 1.54
N ARG A 147 7.15 9.70 0.41
CA ARG A 147 6.51 8.51 -0.17
C ARG A 147 7.46 7.31 -0.06
N PRO A 148 7.12 6.29 0.72
CA PRO A 148 7.79 5.00 0.67
C PRO A 148 7.48 4.27 -0.64
N ALA A 149 8.50 3.76 -1.30
CA ALA A 149 8.37 2.96 -2.52
C ALA A 149 9.24 1.70 -2.45
N GLN A 150 8.87 0.68 -3.23
CA GLN A 150 9.62 -0.56 -3.30
C GLN A 150 10.74 -0.47 -4.33
N TYR A 151 11.91 -0.99 -3.96
CA TYR A 151 12.93 -1.43 -4.91
C TYR A 151 12.75 -2.93 -5.19
N SER A 152 12.32 -3.24 -6.40
CA SER A 152 11.89 -4.59 -6.83
C SER A 152 12.61 -5.08 -8.09
N LYS A 153 13.85 -4.64 -8.35
CA LYS A 153 14.63 -5.08 -9.52
C LYS A 153 15.12 -6.53 -9.40
N GLY A 154 15.47 -6.97 -8.18
CA GLY A 154 15.95 -8.33 -7.91
C GLY A 154 14.82 -9.24 -7.42
N ASP A 155 14.50 -9.13 -6.14
CA ASP A 155 13.33 -9.76 -5.51
C ASP A 155 12.21 -8.71 -5.34
N TYR A 156 10.95 -9.17 -5.29
CA TYR A 156 9.81 -8.34 -4.89
C TYR A 156 10.06 -7.67 -3.53
N GLY A 157 9.90 -6.34 -3.45
CA GLY A 157 10.15 -5.51 -2.27
C GLY A 157 11.49 -5.76 -1.59
N GLN A 158 12.55 -5.93 -2.39
CA GLN A 158 13.90 -6.20 -1.87
C GLN A 158 14.35 -5.15 -0.85
N ARG A 159 14.00 -3.88 -1.08
CA ARG A 159 14.35 -2.74 -0.24
C ARG A 159 13.24 -1.69 -0.29
N ILE A 160 13.24 -0.78 0.67
CA ILE A 160 12.43 0.44 0.59
C ILE A 160 13.29 1.60 0.11
N VAL A 161 12.73 2.40 -0.78
CA VAL A 161 13.26 3.70 -1.18
C VAL A 161 12.34 4.77 -0.62
N LEU A 162 12.88 5.67 0.20
CA LEU A 162 12.13 6.80 0.73
C LEU A 162 12.36 7.99 -0.19
N ASN A 163 11.27 8.52 -0.76
CA ASN A 163 11.32 9.63 -1.71
C ASN A 163 10.68 10.88 -1.12
N ARG A 164 11.35 12.02 -1.26
CA ARG A 164 10.78 13.33 -0.98
C ARG A 164 9.85 13.68 -2.13
N VAL A 165 8.58 13.89 -1.84
CA VAL A 165 7.65 14.47 -2.81
C VAL A 165 7.90 15.97 -2.87
N GLU A 166 8.44 16.43 -4.00
CA GLU A 166 8.79 17.84 -4.23
C GLU A 166 7.63 18.60 -4.85
N THR A 167 6.78 17.90 -5.61
CA THR A 167 5.59 18.48 -6.23
C THR A 167 4.50 17.42 -6.31
N LEU A 168 3.30 17.75 -5.85
CA LEU A 168 2.08 16.99 -6.04
C LEU A 168 0.95 17.99 -6.26
N SER A 169 0.43 18.05 -7.47
CA SER A 169 -0.65 18.93 -7.90
C SER A 169 -1.53 18.23 -8.92
N ALA A 170 -2.64 18.87 -9.32
CA ALA A 170 -3.52 18.36 -10.38
C ALA A 170 -2.86 18.25 -11.77
N THR A 171 -1.65 18.80 -11.96
CA THR A 171 -0.96 18.81 -13.26
C THR A 171 0.41 18.15 -13.23
N GLU A 172 1.00 17.94 -12.05
CA GLU A 172 2.38 17.50 -11.94
C GLU A 172 2.66 16.67 -10.69
N TYR A 173 3.52 15.67 -10.86
CA TYR A 173 4.13 14.91 -9.78
C TYR A 173 5.64 14.84 -9.95
N ARG A 174 6.39 15.22 -8.92
CA ARG A 174 7.85 15.07 -8.86
C ARG A 174 8.29 14.61 -7.49
N GLU A 175 9.26 13.70 -7.47
CA GLU A 175 9.92 13.26 -6.27
C GLU A 175 11.41 13.01 -6.51
N ARG A 176 12.17 13.02 -5.43
CA ARG A 176 13.57 12.57 -5.43
C ARG A 176 13.84 11.59 -4.30
N THR A 177 14.70 10.62 -4.55
CA THR A 177 15.13 9.66 -3.53
C THR A 177 15.96 10.37 -2.45
N ILE A 178 15.60 10.16 -1.19
CA ILE A 178 16.34 10.65 -0.01
C ILE A 178 17.27 9.56 0.50
N THR A 179 16.75 8.35 0.70
CA THR A 179 17.50 7.24 1.27
C THR A 179 16.90 5.89 0.86
N THR A 180 17.64 4.82 1.14
CA THR A 180 17.22 3.43 0.96
C THR A 180 17.31 2.69 2.28
N VAL A 181 16.25 1.99 2.64
CA VAL A 181 16.19 1.11 3.81
C VAL A 181 16.42 -0.32 3.35
N PHE A 182 17.46 -0.95 3.90
CA PHE A 182 17.84 -2.32 3.58
C PHE A 182 17.18 -3.31 4.55
N PRO A 183 16.99 -4.57 4.14
CA PRO A 183 16.54 -5.64 5.04
C PRO A 183 17.45 -5.78 6.26
N GLU A 184 16.85 -5.97 7.43
CA GLU A 184 17.58 -6.13 8.70
C GLU A 184 18.30 -7.48 8.74
N ARG A 185 19.63 -7.42 8.76
CA ARG A 185 20.49 -8.61 8.67
C ARG A 185 20.42 -9.45 9.93
N GLU A 186 20.29 -8.78 11.08
CA GLU A 186 20.17 -9.36 12.42
C GLU A 186 18.93 -10.25 12.52
N LEU A 187 17.85 -9.87 11.83
CA LEU A 187 16.63 -10.65 11.72
C LEU A 187 16.68 -11.72 10.62
N LYS A 188 17.81 -11.86 9.91
CA LYS A 188 17.98 -12.71 8.72
C LYS A 188 16.97 -12.38 7.62
N ALA A 189 16.57 -11.10 7.50
CA ALA A 189 15.69 -10.63 6.45
C ALA A 189 16.43 -10.59 5.10
N VAL A 190 15.73 -10.98 4.03
CA VAL A 190 16.22 -10.87 2.64
C VAL A 190 15.48 -9.78 1.85
N CYS A 191 14.29 -9.38 2.30
CA CYS A 191 13.48 -8.29 1.73
C CYS A 191 12.76 -7.53 2.86
N THR A 192 12.35 -6.30 2.57
CA THR A 192 11.54 -5.42 3.43
C THR A 192 10.57 -4.65 2.54
N HIS A 193 9.27 -4.96 2.59
CA HIS A 193 8.32 -4.54 1.53
C HIS A 193 7.42 -3.37 1.94
N THR A 194 7.28 -3.11 3.23
CA THR A 194 6.47 -2.01 3.76
C THR A 194 7.20 -1.17 4.81
N TRP A 195 6.80 0.09 4.89
CA TRP A 195 7.31 1.13 5.76
C TRP A 195 6.17 2.07 6.14
N ASN A 196 5.67 1.92 7.35
CA ASN A 196 4.56 2.72 7.88
C ASN A 196 4.93 3.32 9.24
N PRO A 197 5.42 4.57 9.28
CA PRO A 197 5.60 5.29 10.53
C PRO A 197 4.26 5.53 11.22
N CYS A 198 4.22 5.36 12.55
CA CYS A 198 3.05 5.58 13.38
C CYS A 198 3.50 6.04 14.77
N GLY A 199 3.47 7.36 15.00
CA GLY A 199 4.02 7.95 16.22
C GLY A 199 5.49 7.57 16.41
N PRO A 200 5.88 7.01 17.57
CA PRO A 200 7.27 6.59 17.82
C PRO A 200 7.64 5.26 17.15
N TYR A 201 6.70 4.59 16.48
CA TYR A 201 6.88 3.26 15.90
C TYR A 201 7.00 3.31 14.38
N VAL A 202 7.61 2.28 13.80
CA VAL A 202 7.56 2.01 12.37
C VAL A 202 7.16 0.56 12.16
N PHE A 203 6.03 0.34 11.49
CA PHE A 203 5.58 -0.99 11.09
C PHE A 203 6.17 -1.36 9.73
N ARG A 204 6.75 -2.56 9.66
CA ARG A 204 7.38 -3.11 8.47
C ARG A 204 7.13 -4.61 8.41
N ASP A 205 7.00 -5.14 7.21
CA ASP A 205 7.04 -6.57 6.95
C ASP A 205 8.39 -6.95 6.33
N ILE A 206 8.89 -8.12 6.70
CA ILE A 206 10.14 -8.66 6.17
C ILE A 206 9.93 -10.06 5.62
N LYS A 207 10.67 -10.40 4.57
CA LYS A 207 10.77 -11.78 4.08
C LYS A 207 12.03 -12.41 4.60
N LYS A 208 11.89 -13.63 5.13
CA LYS A 208 13.00 -14.50 5.49
C LYS A 208 12.99 -15.71 4.57
N ARG A 209 14.17 -16.26 4.28
CA ARG A 209 14.32 -17.54 3.58
C ARG A 209 14.96 -18.52 4.56
N PHE A 210 14.37 -19.69 4.70
CA PHE A 210 14.93 -20.79 5.46
C PHE A 210 14.91 -22.04 4.59
N PHE A 211 15.95 -22.86 4.71
CA PHE A 211 16.00 -24.17 4.09
C PHE A 211 15.53 -25.20 5.11
N ASP A 212 14.48 -25.96 4.79
CA ASP A 212 14.05 -27.09 5.60
C ASP A 212 14.40 -28.40 4.85
N PRO A 213 15.43 -29.15 5.31
CA PRO A 213 15.90 -30.36 4.63
C PRO A 213 14.84 -31.47 4.56
N ARG A 214 13.75 -31.40 5.35
CA ARG A 214 12.67 -32.39 5.33
C ARG A 214 11.84 -32.34 4.04
N TRP A 215 11.79 -31.19 3.38
CA TRP A 215 11.03 -30.99 2.13
C TRP A 215 11.78 -31.52 0.89
N GLY A 216 13.02 -31.99 1.06
CA GLY A 216 13.80 -32.72 0.05
C GLY A 216 13.55 -34.23 0.00
N ARG A 217 12.80 -34.79 0.97
CA ARG A 217 12.39 -36.21 0.89
C ARG A 217 11.14 -36.30 0.02
N LYS A 218 11.32 -36.64 -1.27
CA LYS A 218 10.24 -37.23 -2.07
C LYS A 218 9.58 -38.33 -1.21
N LYS A 219 8.25 -38.32 -1.09
CA LYS A 219 7.51 -39.51 -0.67
C LYS A 219 7.92 -40.64 -1.63
N GLN A 220 8.83 -41.52 -1.20
CA GLN A 220 8.86 -42.88 -1.74
C GLN A 220 7.64 -43.58 -1.12
N GLY A 221 6.49 -43.36 -1.73
CA GLY A 221 5.38 -44.30 -1.64
C GLY A 221 5.66 -45.36 -2.70
N THR A 222 6.20 -46.49 -2.28
CA THR A 222 5.95 -47.76 -2.98
C THR A 222 4.67 -48.32 -2.39
N GLU A 223 3.68 -48.45 -3.27
CA GLU A 223 2.57 -49.38 -3.10
C GLU A 223 3.11 -50.79 -2.77
N ALA A 224 2.54 -51.40 -1.73
CA ALA A 224 2.23 -52.82 -1.61
C ALA A 224 1.20 -52.97 -0.48
#